data_AF-A0A3D4TEY1-F1
#
_entry.id   AF-A0A3D4TEY1-F1
#
_cell.length_a   1.000
_cell.length_b   1.000
_cell.length_c   1.000
_cell.angle_alpha   90.00
_cell.angle_beta   90.00
_cell.angle_gamma   90.00
#
_symmetry.space_group_name_H-M   'P 1'
#
loop_
_entity.id
_entity.type
_entity.pdbx_description
1 polymer ?
#
loop_
_entity_poly.entity_id
_entity_poly.type
_entity_poly.pdbx_seq_one_letter_code
_entity_poly.pdbx_strand_id
1 'polypeptide(L)'
;MTMKIHQISIIFFSIILIQGLIAFYSQTYLLTDDIYRLIVGSKMTENHFGDYLEFVHKWQWVSYIFIPVALLIRVSFTWTCLKAGSFIAENFSEIFFWKICIQAEIVFAIGAVAGLLYTEFFLDVESLEQLSINPFSVQVFAASTMPKWSSYFFNTLNIFELGYILFLSYLLAKESKKKFLPSLKFVASTYLPGLALWLLLVSYLSVVFQP
;
A
#
# COMPACT_ATOMS: atom_id res chain seq x y z
N MET A 1 -5.90 -12.13 27.73
CA MET A 1 -6.32 -12.10 26.31
C MET A 1 -6.84 -10.72 25.91
N THR A 2 -7.65 -10.06 26.75
CA THR A 2 -8.18 -8.69 26.56
C THR A 2 -7.11 -7.60 26.35
N MET A 3 -6.01 -7.59 27.13
CA MET A 3 -4.93 -6.61 26.95
C MET A 3 -4.22 -6.70 25.58
N LYS A 4 -4.05 -7.92 25.04
CA LYS A 4 -3.41 -8.10 23.72
C LYS A 4 -4.29 -7.57 22.59
N ILE A 5 -5.62 -7.74 22.71
CA ILE A 5 -6.59 -7.25 21.72
C ILE A 5 -6.59 -5.72 21.73
N HIS A 6 -6.63 -5.09 22.91
CA HIS A 6 -6.62 -3.63 23.02
C HIS A 6 -5.38 -2.99 22.36
N GLN A 7 -4.19 -3.57 22.58
CA GLN A 7 -2.95 -3.09 21.95
C GLN A 7 -2.99 -3.20 20.42
N ILE A 8 -3.55 -4.29 19.87
CA ILE A 8 -3.67 -4.47 18.42
C ILE A 8 -4.64 -3.46 17.83
N SER A 9 -5.78 -3.24 18.49
CA SER A 9 -6.74 -2.22 18.08
C SER A 9 -6.12 -0.83 18.06
N ILE A 10 -5.33 -0.47 19.07
CA ILE A 10 -4.62 0.82 19.09
C ILE A 10 -3.71 0.95 17.86
N ILE A 11 -2.87 -0.04 17.58
CA ILE A 11 -1.95 0.01 16.42
C ILE A 11 -2.75 0.16 15.11
N PHE A 12 -3.82 -0.62 14.96
CA PHE A 12 -4.67 -0.56 13.78
C PHE A 12 -5.30 0.83 13.57
N PHE A 13 -5.89 1.40 14.63
CA PHE A 13 -6.46 2.75 14.57
C PHE A 13 -5.40 3.84 14.39
N SER A 14 -4.20 3.69 14.96
CA SER A 14 -3.08 4.62 14.72
C SER A 14 -2.66 4.61 13.25
N ILE A 15 -2.60 3.44 12.61
CA ILE A 15 -2.27 3.35 11.17
C ILE A 15 -3.36 4.03 10.34
N ILE A 16 -4.64 3.78 10.64
CA ILE A 16 -5.76 4.45 9.95
C ILE A 16 -5.66 5.97 10.13
N LEU A 17 -5.38 6.44 11.35
CA LEU A 17 -5.25 7.86 11.63
C LEU A 17 -4.11 8.49 10.83
N ILE A 18 -2.92 7.87 10.81
CA ILE A 18 -1.77 8.35 10.04
C ILE A 18 -2.12 8.44 8.55
N GLN A 19 -2.69 7.37 7.98
CA GLN A 19 -3.06 7.35 6.57
C GLN A 19 -4.18 8.37 6.26
N GLY A 20 -5.12 8.57 7.18
CA GLY A 20 -6.17 9.57 7.07
C GLY A 20 -5.62 11.00 7.10
N LEU A 21 -4.65 11.28 7.96
CA LEU A 21 -3.97 12.58 8.02
C LEU A 21 -3.16 12.86 6.75
N ILE A 22 -2.48 11.85 6.22
CA ILE A 22 -1.77 11.96 4.93
C ILE A 22 -2.77 12.25 3.81
N ALA A 23 -3.85 11.48 3.72
CA ALA A 23 -4.89 11.69 2.70
C ALA A 23 -5.51 13.08 2.79
N PHE A 24 -5.79 13.55 4.02
CA PHE A 24 -6.31 14.90 4.26
C PHE A 24 -5.31 15.97 3.82
N TYR A 25 -4.04 15.84 4.18
CA TYR A 25 -2.99 16.76 3.78
C TYR A 25 -2.85 16.79 2.25
N SER A 26 -2.74 15.61 1.61
CA SER A 26 -2.60 15.51 0.15
C SER A 26 -3.78 16.15 -0.57
N GLN A 27 -5.01 15.96 -0.10
CA GLN A 27 -6.18 16.58 -0.73
C GLN A 27 -6.27 18.08 -0.51
N THR A 28 -5.74 18.59 0.60
CA THR A 28 -5.81 20.03 0.93
C THR A 28 -4.69 20.82 0.25
N TYR A 29 -3.49 20.25 0.17
CA TYR A 29 -2.28 20.97 -0.24
C TYR A 29 -1.66 20.47 -1.55
N LEU A 30 -1.74 19.17 -1.85
CA LEU A 30 -1.09 18.59 -3.05
C LEU A 30 -2.03 18.42 -4.25
N LEU A 31 -3.34 18.24 -4.03
CA LEU A 31 -4.33 18.04 -5.08
C LEU A 31 -5.27 19.25 -5.13
N THR A 32 -4.70 20.42 -5.41
CA THR A 32 -5.47 21.67 -5.55
C THR A 32 -6.27 21.70 -6.85
N ASP A 33 -7.27 22.58 -6.92
CA ASP A 33 -8.09 22.76 -8.13
C ASP A 33 -7.23 23.10 -9.37
N ASP A 34 -6.12 23.82 -9.19
CA ASP A 34 -5.14 24.11 -10.25
C ASP A 34 -4.44 22.86 -10.77
N ILE A 35 -4.09 21.92 -9.87
CA ILE A 35 -3.50 20.63 -10.23
C ILE A 35 -4.54 19.75 -10.94
N TYR A 36 -5.79 19.70 -10.45
CA TYR A 36 -6.88 19.04 -11.16
C TYR A 36 -7.11 19.63 -12.55
N ARG A 37 -7.00 20.95 -12.69
CA ARG A 37 -7.13 21.65 -13.97
C ARG A 37 -5.97 21.33 -14.91
N LEU A 38 -4.75 21.26 -14.42
CA LEU A 38 -3.58 20.83 -15.21
C LEU A 38 -3.76 19.40 -15.73
N ILE A 39 -4.28 18.52 -14.88
CA ILE A 39 -4.44 17.09 -15.15
C ILE A 39 -5.59 16.79 -16.12
N VAL A 40 -6.77 17.38 -15.87
CA VAL A 40 -8.04 17.02 -16.54
C VAL A 40 -8.49 18.12 -17.51
N GLY A 41 -8.13 19.37 -17.27
CA GLY A 41 -8.58 20.52 -18.05
C GLY A 41 -8.12 20.51 -19.51
N SER A 42 -7.00 19.83 -19.82
CA SER A 42 -6.57 19.62 -21.21
C SER A 42 -7.48 18.66 -22.00
N LYS A 43 -8.34 17.90 -21.31
CA LYS A 43 -9.22 16.87 -21.89
C LYS A 43 -10.71 17.22 -21.82
N MET A 44 -11.08 18.38 -21.26
CA MET A 44 -12.47 18.77 -21.02
C MET A 44 -12.73 20.24 -21.37
N THR A 45 -13.92 20.54 -21.88
CA THR A 45 -14.39 21.92 -22.10
C THR A 45 -14.64 22.60 -20.75
N GLU A 46 -14.43 23.93 -20.64
CA GLU A 46 -14.56 24.70 -19.39
C GLU A 46 -15.85 24.40 -18.60
N ASN A 47 -16.99 24.29 -19.28
CA ASN A 47 -18.28 24.03 -18.63
C ASN A 47 -18.38 22.65 -17.98
N HIS A 48 -17.65 21.64 -18.48
CA HIS A 48 -17.67 20.28 -17.93
C HIS A 48 -16.68 20.10 -16.78
N PHE A 49 -15.68 20.99 -16.67
CA PHE A 49 -14.69 20.94 -15.62
C PHE A 49 -15.27 21.36 -14.25
N GLY A 50 -16.18 22.35 -14.23
CA GLY A 50 -16.87 22.75 -13.01
C GLY A 50 -17.69 21.60 -12.40
N ASP A 51 -18.53 20.96 -13.21
CA ASP A 51 -19.34 19.81 -12.80
C ASP A 51 -18.47 18.64 -12.30
N TYR A 52 -17.30 18.42 -12.93
CA TYR A 52 -16.33 17.42 -12.49
C TYR A 52 -15.73 17.76 -11.11
N LEU A 53 -15.30 19.00 -10.89
CA LEU A 53 -14.75 19.42 -9.60
C LEU A 53 -15.79 19.29 -8.48
N GLU A 54 -17.03 19.72 -8.72
CA GLU A 54 -18.10 19.55 -7.74
C GLU A 54 -18.34 18.08 -7.39
N PHE A 55 -18.29 17.19 -8.39
CA PHE A 55 -18.39 15.76 -8.16
C PHE A 55 -17.23 15.23 -7.31
N VAL A 56 -15.99 15.60 -7.61
CA VAL A 56 -14.80 15.19 -6.84
C VAL A 56 -14.91 15.64 -5.39
N HIS A 57 -15.20 16.93 -5.15
CA HIS A 57 -15.36 17.50 -3.81
C HIS A 57 -16.50 16.81 -3.03
N LYS A 58 -17.63 16.54 -3.69
CA LYS A 58 -18.79 15.86 -3.06
C LYS A 58 -18.49 14.43 -2.62
N TRP A 59 -17.69 13.68 -3.39
CA TRP A 59 -17.39 12.27 -3.12
C TRP A 59 -16.05 12.04 -2.41
N GLN A 60 -15.31 13.11 -2.13
CA GLN A 60 -14.01 13.07 -1.45
C GLN A 60 -14.05 12.32 -0.12
N TRP A 61 -15.13 12.43 0.66
CA TRP A 61 -15.26 11.71 1.93
C TRP A 61 -15.23 10.17 1.75
N VAL A 62 -15.65 9.64 0.59
CA VAL A 62 -15.63 8.19 0.31
C VAL A 62 -14.21 7.65 0.20
N SER A 63 -13.24 8.46 -0.23
CA SER A 63 -11.84 8.03 -0.27
C SER A 63 -11.32 7.69 1.12
N TYR A 64 -11.82 8.35 2.17
CA TYR A 64 -11.42 8.06 3.55
C TYR A 64 -11.97 6.74 4.07
N ILE A 65 -13.15 6.31 3.59
CA ILE A 65 -13.70 4.97 3.91
C ILE A 65 -12.90 3.87 3.22
N PHE A 66 -12.32 4.17 2.07
CA PHE A 66 -11.49 3.20 1.37
C PHE A 66 -10.19 2.86 2.13
N ILE A 67 -9.67 3.78 2.96
CA ILE A 67 -8.45 3.57 3.77
C ILE A 67 -8.56 2.34 4.70
N PRO A 68 -9.53 2.25 5.64
CA PRO A 68 -9.65 1.10 6.52
C PRO A 68 -10.00 -0.18 5.75
N VAL A 69 -10.78 -0.09 4.67
CA VAL A 69 -11.14 -1.25 3.84
C VAL A 69 -9.90 -1.82 3.15
N ALA A 70 -9.09 -0.96 2.52
CA ALA A 70 -7.85 -1.37 1.88
C ALA A 70 -6.86 -1.97 2.88
N LEU A 71 -6.73 -1.38 4.08
CA LEU A 71 -5.90 -1.93 5.15
C LEU A 71 -6.37 -3.33 5.57
N LEU A 72 -7.69 -3.54 5.75
CA LEU A 72 -8.26 -4.84 6.08
C LEU A 72 -8.01 -5.87 4.99
N ILE A 73 -8.15 -5.52 3.72
CA ILE A 73 -7.86 -6.41 2.59
C ILE A 73 -6.39 -6.86 2.63
N ARG A 74 -5.45 -5.92 2.80
CA ARG A 74 -4.01 -6.21 2.84
C ARG A 74 -3.63 -7.10 4.01
N VAL A 75 -4.11 -6.77 5.21
CA VAL A 75 -3.89 -7.59 6.42
C VAL A 75 -4.48 -8.98 6.25
N SER A 76 -5.70 -9.10 5.71
CA SER A 76 -6.37 -10.38 5.48
C SER A 76 -5.66 -11.23 4.44
N PHE A 77 -5.15 -10.60 3.39
CA PHE A 77 -4.35 -11.25 2.36
C PHE A 77 -3.07 -11.86 2.95
N THR A 78 -2.25 -11.06 3.64
CA THR A 78 -1.01 -11.55 4.27
C THR A 78 -1.33 -12.63 5.31
N TRP A 79 -2.36 -12.42 6.12
CA TRP A 79 -2.81 -13.41 7.10
C TRP A 79 -3.16 -14.75 6.44
N THR A 80 -3.88 -14.71 5.31
CA THR A 80 -4.26 -15.91 4.56
C THR A 80 -3.03 -16.64 4.03
N CYS A 81 -2.07 -15.92 3.45
CA CYS A 81 -0.80 -16.51 2.97
C CYS A 81 -0.03 -17.21 4.09
N LEU A 82 0.17 -16.53 5.23
CA LEU A 82 0.90 -17.10 6.37
C LEU A 82 0.13 -18.27 6.99
N LYS A 83 -1.20 -18.15 7.14
CA LYS A 83 -2.01 -19.21 7.74
C LYS A 83 -2.05 -20.45 6.86
N ALA A 84 -2.22 -20.30 5.55
CA ALA A 84 -2.12 -21.41 4.59
C ALA A 84 -0.75 -22.10 4.67
N GLY A 85 0.33 -21.31 4.70
CA GLY A 85 1.68 -21.83 4.88
C GLY A 85 1.89 -22.58 6.19
N SER A 86 1.26 -22.14 7.28
CA SER A 86 1.36 -22.78 8.59
C SER A 86 0.69 -24.15 8.66
N PHE A 87 -0.28 -24.44 7.79
CA PHE A 87 -0.85 -25.79 7.66
C PHE A 87 0.12 -26.76 6.99
N ILE A 88 0.93 -26.25 6.05
CA ILE A 88 1.92 -27.05 5.32
C ILE A 88 3.18 -27.24 6.17
N ALA A 89 3.61 -26.19 6.87
CA ALA A 89 4.74 -26.22 7.79
C ALA A 89 4.23 -26.27 9.24
N GLU A 90 4.08 -27.48 9.80
CA GLU A 90 3.58 -27.79 11.16
C GLU A 90 4.24 -26.95 12.28
N ASN A 91 5.40 -26.38 11.98
CA ASN A 91 6.24 -25.58 12.85
C ASN A 91 5.68 -24.21 13.28
N PHE A 92 4.61 -23.69 12.69
CA PHE A 92 4.10 -22.33 12.98
C PHE A 92 2.58 -22.28 13.27
N SER A 93 1.97 -23.42 13.63
CA SER A 93 0.51 -23.60 13.73
C SER A 93 -0.18 -22.79 14.85
N GLU A 94 0.48 -22.60 16.00
CA GLU A 94 -0.08 -21.95 17.20
C GLU A 94 0.03 -20.41 17.18
N ILE A 95 0.51 -19.82 16.09
CA ILE A 95 0.84 -18.39 16.04
C ILE A 95 -0.39 -17.54 15.72
N PHE A 96 -0.53 -16.44 16.46
CA PHE A 96 -1.56 -15.44 16.19
C PHE A 96 -1.12 -14.49 15.05
N PHE A 97 -1.17 -15.00 13.81
CA PHE A 97 -0.73 -14.28 12.61
C PHE A 97 -1.40 -12.92 12.42
N TRP A 98 -2.68 -12.77 12.82
CA TRP A 98 -3.43 -11.53 12.63
C TRP A 98 -2.76 -10.33 13.30
N LYS A 99 -2.28 -10.52 14.53
CA LYS A 99 -1.49 -9.51 15.26
C LYS A 99 -0.22 -9.14 14.50
N ILE A 100 0.51 -10.14 14.02
CA ILE A 100 1.78 -9.96 13.32
C ILE A 100 1.56 -9.16 12.03
N CYS A 101 0.52 -9.50 11.26
CA CYS A 101 0.16 -8.78 10.04
C CYS A 101 -0.18 -7.31 10.33
N ILE A 102 -1.03 -7.02 11.32
CA ILE A 102 -1.35 -5.62 11.69
C ILE A 102 -0.11 -4.85 12.13
N GLN A 103 0.76 -5.46 12.93
CA GLN A 103 1.99 -4.81 13.38
C GLN A 103 2.93 -4.52 12.22
N ALA A 104 3.01 -5.42 11.23
CA ALA A 104 3.89 -5.25 10.08
C ALA A 104 3.48 -4.09 9.17
N GLU A 105 2.19 -3.73 9.13
CA GLU A 105 1.67 -2.61 8.34
C GLU A 105 2.28 -1.24 8.72
N ILE A 106 2.93 -1.12 9.87
CA ILE A 106 3.67 0.09 10.24
C ILE A 106 4.74 0.45 9.20
N VAL A 107 5.33 -0.55 8.53
CA VAL A 107 6.32 -0.30 7.47
C VAL A 107 5.71 0.48 6.31
N PHE A 108 4.48 0.13 5.92
CA PHE A 108 3.77 0.84 4.86
C PHE A 108 3.24 2.19 5.31
N ALA A 109 2.88 2.36 6.58
CA ALA A 109 2.57 3.68 7.13
C ALA A 109 3.78 4.61 7.07
N ILE A 110 4.97 4.12 7.42
CA ILE A 110 6.24 4.86 7.27
C ILE A 110 6.49 5.18 5.79
N GLY A 111 6.26 4.22 4.90
CA GLY A 111 6.39 4.43 3.45
C GLY A 111 5.46 5.52 2.91
N ALA A 112 4.22 5.58 3.39
CA ALA A 112 3.27 6.63 3.01
C ALA A 112 3.74 8.01 3.49
N VAL A 113 4.26 8.11 4.72
CA VAL A 113 4.86 9.37 5.23
C VAL A 113 6.06 9.77 4.37
N ALA A 114 6.96 8.83 4.06
CA ALA A 114 8.11 9.10 3.22
C ALA A 114 7.70 9.55 1.80
N GLY A 115 6.65 8.94 1.23
CA GLY A 115 6.08 9.34 -0.06
C GLY A 115 5.50 10.75 -0.04
N LEU A 116 4.80 11.11 1.04
CA LEU A 116 4.28 12.46 1.22
C LEU A 116 5.42 13.48 1.28
N LEU A 117 6.43 13.24 2.13
CA LEU A 117 7.59 14.14 2.25
C LEU A 117 8.35 14.25 0.93
N TYR A 118 8.51 13.14 0.20
CA TYR A 118 9.14 13.19 -1.11
C TYR A 118 8.36 14.09 -2.07
N THR A 119 7.05 13.91 -2.14
CA THR A 119 6.19 14.68 -3.04
C THR A 119 6.24 16.16 -2.71
N GLU A 120 6.11 16.52 -1.43
CA GLU A 120 6.11 17.92 -0.98
C GLU A 120 7.42 18.65 -1.25
N PHE A 121 8.56 18.00 -1.01
CA PHE A 121 9.86 18.70 -1.03
C PHE A 121 10.68 18.49 -2.30
N PHE A 122 10.36 17.48 -3.12
CA PHE A 122 11.20 17.06 -4.23
C PHE A 122 10.46 16.88 -5.57
N LEU A 123 9.13 16.97 -5.60
CA LEU A 123 8.35 16.76 -6.82
C LEU A 123 7.48 17.98 -7.14
N ASP A 124 7.81 18.67 -8.23
CA ASP A 124 6.91 19.62 -8.87
C ASP A 124 5.87 18.84 -9.69
N VAL A 125 4.63 18.81 -9.21
CA VAL A 125 3.56 18.00 -9.80
C VAL A 125 3.07 18.64 -11.10
N GLU A 126 3.54 18.13 -12.23
CA GLU A 126 3.12 18.59 -13.55
C GLU A 126 2.11 17.63 -14.21
N SER A 127 2.02 16.38 -13.73
CA SER A 127 1.12 15.36 -14.28
C SER A 127 0.73 14.27 -13.28
N LEU A 128 -0.40 13.60 -13.52
CA LEU A 128 -0.79 12.39 -12.77
C LEU A 128 0.21 11.23 -12.92
N GLU A 129 0.88 11.16 -14.07
CA GLU A 129 1.81 10.08 -14.35
C GLU A 129 3.00 10.13 -13.40
N GLN A 130 3.51 11.34 -13.10
CA GLN A 130 4.55 11.54 -12.09
C GLN A 130 4.10 11.14 -10.68
N LEU A 131 2.85 11.47 -10.30
CA LEU A 131 2.28 11.05 -9.00
C LEU A 131 2.10 9.54 -8.88
N SER A 132 1.96 8.83 -10.00
CA SER A 132 1.81 7.36 -10.01
C SER A 132 3.12 6.60 -9.78
N ILE A 133 4.27 7.26 -9.99
CA ILE A 133 5.59 6.67 -9.83
C ILE A 133 6.00 6.75 -8.37
N ASN A 134 6.22 5.59 -7.74
CA ASN A 134 6.76 5.57 -6.38
C ASN A 134 8.28 5.79 -6.42
N PRO A 135 8.80 6.87 -5.81
CA PRO A 135 10.22 7.21 -5.83
C PRO A 135 11.13 6.19 -5.13
N PHE A 136 10.53 5.31 -4.32
CA PHE A 136 11.22 4.28 -3.55
C PHE A 136 11.19 2.90 -4.22
N SER A 137 10.66 2.83 -5.44
CA SER A 137 10.48 1.60 -6.20
C SER A 137 11.50 1.44 -7.32
N VAL A 138 11.62 0.21 -7.82
CA VAL A 138 12.46 -0.10 -8.99
C VAL A 138 11.95 0.63 -10.25
N GLN A 139 10.67 1.02 -10.28
CA GLN A 139 10.08 1.75 -11.42
C GLN A 139 10.87 3.01 -11.79
N VAL A 140 11.49 3.70 -10.82
CA VAL A 140 12.26 4.93 -11.06
C VAL A 140 13.38 4.72 -12.09
N PHE A 141 13.99 3.54 -12.14
CA PHE A 141 15.08 3.25 -13.07
C PHE A 141 14.62 2.93 -14.50
N ALA A 142 13.33 2.62 -14.69
CA ALA A 142 12.79 2.12 -15.96
C ALA A 142 11.54 2.88 -16.43
N ALA A 143 11.11 3.93 -15.72
CA ALA A 143 9.82 4.58 -15.94
C ALA A 143 9.59 5.06 -17.38
N SER A 144 10.65 5.52 -18.08
CA SER A 144 10.56 6.06 -19.44
C SER A 144 10.52 5.00 -20.55
N THR A 145 10.89 3.75 -20.26
CA THR A 145 11.01 2.68 -21.27
C THR A 145 10.09 1.49 -21.00
N MET A 146 9.37 1.55 -19.89
CA MET A 146 8.57 0.45 -19.38
C MET A 146 7.14 0.45 -19.95
N PRO A 147 6.62 -0.70 -20.42
CA PRO A 147 5.23 -0.76 -20.85
C PRO A 147 4.29 -0.63 -19.64
N LYS A 148 3.17 0.07 -19.83
CA LYS A 148 2.21 0.43 -18.76
C LYS A 148 1.74 -0.77 -17.92
N TRP A 149 1.56 -1.94 -18.52
CA TRP A 149 1.13 -3.16 -17.82
C TRP A 149 2.07 -3.60 -16.69
N SER A 150 3.36 -3.29 -16.83
CA SER A 150 4.39 -3.64 -15.85
C SER A 150 4.62 -2.57 -14.80
N SER A 151 4.05 -1.36 -14.97
CA SER A 151 4.21 -0.26 -14.00
C SER A 151 3.84 -0.69 -12.58
N TYR A 152 2.70 -1.36 -12.40
CA TYR A 152 2.27 -1.85 -11.08
C TYR A 152 3.26 -2.85 -10.46
N PHE A 153 3.80 -3.77 -11.27
CA PHE A 153 4.76 -4.75 -10.84
C PHE A 153 6.03 -4.08 -10.28
N PHE A 154 6.62 -3.16 -11.04
CA PHE A 154 7.87 -2.50 -10.66
C PHE A 154 7.68 -1.46 -9.55
N ASN A 155 6.50 -0.86 -9.44
CA ASN A 155 6.14 0.01 -8.33
C ASN A 155 6.06 -0.77 -7.00
N THR A 156 5.45 -1.96 -7.05
CA THR A 156 5.34 -2.85 -5.86
C THR A 156 6.70 -3.31 -5.37
N LEU A 157 7.67 -3.49 -6.25
CA LEU A 157 9.06 -3.74 -5.87
C LEU A 157 9.71 -2.46 -5.33
N ASN A 158 9.47 -2.17 -4.07
CA ASN A 158 10.02 -1.01 -3.37
C ASN A 158 10.69 -1.40 -2.04
N ILE A 159 11.46 -0.47 -1.48
CA ILE A 159 12.20 -0.71 -0.22
C ILE A 159 11.27 -0.99 0.98
N PHE A 160 10.03 -0.49 0.97
CA PHE A 160 9.06 -0.74 2.04
C PHE A 160 8.46 -2.14 1.94
N GLU A 161 8.31 -2.68 0.72
CA GLU A 161 7.94 -4.09 0.51
C GLU A 161 9.04 -5.01 1.08
N LEU A 162 10.31 -4.71 0.78
CA LEU A 162 11.45 -5.44 1.37
C LEU A 162 11.47 -5.29 2.89
N GLY A 163 11.29 -4.06 3.39
CA GLY A 163 11.19 -3.77 4.82
C GLY A 163 10.04 -4.53 5.49
N TYR A 164 8.90 -4.67 4.80
CA TYR A 164 7.74 -5.39 5.27
C TYR A 164 8.06 -6.88 5.42
N ILE A 165 8.64 -7.51 4.42
CA ILE A 165 9.06 -8.91 4.47
C ILE A 165 10.02 -9.16 5.64
N LEU A 166 11.02 -8.30 5.81
CA LEU A 166 12.00 -8.40 6.90
C LEU A 166 11.34 -8.21 8.27
N PHE A 167 10.49 -7.19 8.42
CA PHE A 167 9.84 -6.89 9.69
C PHE A 167 8.79 -7.93 10.06
N LEU A 168 8.02 -8.43 9.10
CA LEU A 168 7.08 -9.54 9.26
C LEU A 168 7.82 -10.81 9.73
N SER A 169 8.98 -11.10 9.13
CA SER A 169 9.84 -12.22 9.52
C SER A 169 10.41 -12.06 10.93
N TYR A 170 10.77 -10.83 11.30
CA TYR A 170 11.24 -10.50 12.65
C TYR A 170 10.14 -10.69 13.70
N LEU A 171 8.94 -10.17 13.45
CA LEU A 171 7.79 -10.35 14.33
C LEU A 171 7.42 -11.83 14.49
N LEU A 172 7.46 -12.58 13.40
CA LEU A 172 7.25 -14.03 13.43
C LEU A 172 8.31 -14.75 14.25
N ALA A 173 9.59 -14.44 14.08
CA ALA A 173 10.68 -15.03 14.86
C ALA A 173 10.50 -14.76 16.36
N LYS A 174 10.13 -13.52 16.71
CA LYS A 174 9.88 -13.09 18.08
C LYS A 174 8.70 -13.83 18.72
N GLU A 175 7.56 -13.91 18.04
CA GLU A 175 6.36 -14.56 18.59
C GLU A 175 6.53 -16.09 18.67
N SER A 176 7.19 -16.71 17.68
CA SER A 176 7.47 -18.15 17.64
C SER A 176 8.65 -18.59 18.50
N LYS A 177 9.41 -17.66 19.09
CA LYS A 177 10.69 -17.91 19.77
C LYS A 177 11.70 -18.68 18.91
N LYS A 178 11.64 -18.49 17.59
CA LYS A 178 12.57 -19.10 16.62
C LYS A 178 13.62 -18.10 16.16
N LYS A 179 14.66 -18.61 15.50
CA LYS A 179 15.67 -17.77 14.84
C LYS A 179 15.03 -16.98 13.69
N PHE A 180 15.62 -15.83 13.37
CA PHE A 180 15.16 -14.98 12.27
C PHE A 180 15.18 -15.71 10.92
N LEU A 181 16.26 -16.41 10.59
CA LEU A 181 16.43 -17.03 9.27
C LEU A 181 15.36 -18.09 8.92
N PRO A 182 14.99 -19.04 9.81
CA PRO A 182 13.85 -19.92 9.56
C PRO A 182 12.52 -19.18 9.37
N SER A 183 12.31 -18.09 10.11
CA SER A 183 11.09 -17.27 10.01
C SER A 183 11.05 -16.49 8.69
N LEU A 184 12.20 -15.97 8.25
CA LEU A 184 12.36 -15.34 6.95
C LEU A 184 12.10 -16.33 5.81
N LYS A 185 12.64 -17.55 5.90
CA LYS A 185 12.36 -18.60 4.91
C LYS A 185 10.87 -18.90 4.84
N PHE A 186 10.20 -19.03 5.98
CA PHE A 186 8.76 -19.27 6.04
C PHE A 186 7.95 -18.12 5.43
N VAL A 187 8.24 -16.87 5.80
CA VAL A 187 7.55 -15.70 5.23
C VAL A 187 7.80 -15.64 3.73
N ALA A 188 9.04 -15.78 3.28
CA ALA A 188 9.38 -15.77 1.86
C ALA A 188 8.66 -16.88 1.09
N SER A 189 8.59 -18.10 1.63
CA SER A 189 7.94 -19.24 0.95
C SER A 189 6.41 -19.19 0.95
N THR A 190 5.80 -18.26 1.66
CA THR A 190 4.33 -18.19 1.84
C THR A 190 3.76 -16.88 1.31
N TYR A 191 4.34 -15.75 1.73
CA TYR A 191 3.92 -14.42 1.31
C TYR A 191 4.35 -14.09 -0.12
N LEU A 192 5.60 -14.37 -0.54
CA LEU A 192 6.07 -14.00 -1.88
C LEU A 192 5.29 -14.69 -3.01
N PRO A 193 4.94 -15.99 -2.94
CA PRO A 193 4.07 -16.61 -3.94
C PRO A 193 2.69 -15.95 -3.99
N GLY A 194 2.13 -15.59 -2.83
CA GLY A 194 0.89 -14.82 -2.76
C GLY A 194 1.04 -13.47 -3.45
N LEU A 195 2.07 -12.70 -3.11
CA LEU A 195 2.37 -11.40 -3.70
C LEU A 195 2.53 -11.51 -5.22
N ALA A 196 3.21 -12.54 -5.71
CA ALA A 196 3.37 -12.78 -7.14
C ALA A 196 2.02 -13.02 -7.84
N LEU A 197 1.12 -13.81 -7.23
CA LEU A 197 -0.24 -14.02 -7.76
C LEU A 197 -1.05 -12.71 -7.77
N TRP A 198 -0.95 -11.92 -6.69
CA TRP A 198 -1.59 -10.62 -6.62
C TRP A 198 -1.07 -9.65 -7.69
N LEU A 199 0.25 -9.60 -7.87
CA LEU A 199 0.89 -8.79 -8.91
C LEU A 199 0.43 -9.18 -10.31
N LEU A 200 0.40 -10.48 -10.62
CA LEU A 200 -0.08 -10.97 -11.92
C LEU A 200 -1.53 -10.59 -12.16
N LEU A 201 -2.39 -10.74 -11.15
CA LEU A 201 -3.80 -10.36 -11.23
C LEU A 201 -3.95 -8.87 -11.51
N VAL A 202 -3.32 -7.99 -10.73
CA VAL A 202 -3.47 -6.54 -10.88
C VAL A 202 -2.84 -6.05 -12.19
N SER A 203 -1.69 -6.57 -12.58
CA SER A 203 -1.08 -6.25 -13.88
C SER A 203 -1.98 -6.68 -15.05
N TYR A 204 -2.61 -7.85 -14.97
CA TYR A 204 -3.57 -8.31 -15.97
C TYR A 204 -4.80 -7.40 -16.04
N LEU A 205 -5.41 -7.09 -14.89
CA LEU A 205 -6.55 -6.17 -14.83
C LEU A 205 -6.19 -4.79 -15.40
N SER A 206 -4.97 -4.31 -15.14
CA SER A 206 -4.49 -3.03 -15.68
C SER A 206 -4.41 -3.02 -17.20
N VAL A 207 -4.15 -4.17 -17.85
CA VAL A 207 -4.18 -4.28 -19.31
C VAL A 207 -5.60 -4.33 -19.84
N VAL A 208 -6.46 -5.12 -19.19
CA VAL A 208 -7.85 -5.35 -19.64
C VAL A 208 -8.71 -4.10 -19.51
N PHE A 209 -8.50 -3.32 -18.45
CA PHE A 209 -9.29 -2.11 -18.14
C PHE A 209 -8.60 -0.80 -18.54
N GLN A 210 -7.43 -0.86 -19.19
CA GLN A 210 -6.88 0.32 -19.86
C GLN A 210 -7.63 0.53 -21.18
N PRO A 211 -8.25 1.72 -21.39
CA PRO A 211 -8.85 2.07 -22.68
C PRO A 211 -7.80 2.23 -23.79
#